data_AF-A0A367L042-F1
#
_entry.id   AF-A0A367L042-F1
#
_cell.length_a   1.000
_cell.length_b   1.000
_cell.length_c   1.000
_cell.angle_alpha   90.00
_cell.angle_beta   90.00
_cell.angle_gamma   90.00
#
_symmetry.space_group_name_H-M   'P 1'
#
loop_
_entity.id
_entity.type
_entity.pdbx_description
1 polymer ?
#
loop_
_entity_poly.entity_id
_entity_poly.type
_entity_poly.pdbx_seq_one_letter_code
_entity_poly.pdbx_strand_id
1 'polypeptide(L)'
;MLQHVSTPFFNSLATAVIMRNLKIISILLLSASSACRLYRRHEDGFGDYRAQLEEVNKYMPAAIDCYQDFLHRVEERRPPRQEALDSIYACDKDYNLTTKALNDAGKLALSYGALADKLFENKLPDVTDRRTSGQGAYTQKLQESRDQLAKVAYEAGEAFKNGTEALKKVMDVFNDFPDVLSNETLRTTGERVARSIDISNASVSITKNSDGLLEGVVVGLSIAGVAITVGVMTVQSFLVASDSAAQALELATMAVDRLSMAMSEIEAVEVRLLTVRQIEQAKGCLVEAGERVSEAMNNVVGASLQLESVPGRQFLEAHSIYSAQYRKLSDVFNQVLGSILRYHRLRDEVTGLITI
;
A
#
# COMPACT_ATOMS: atom_id res chain seq x y z
N MET A 1 -37.18 0.40 -34.35
CA MET A 1 -36.64 1.36 -33.36
C MET A 1 -35.42 0.72 -32.75
N LEU A 2 -34.25 1.01 -33.30
CA LEU A 2 -32.97 0.41 -32.92
C LEU A 2 -32.21 1.35 -32.00
N GLN A 3 -31.61 0.75 -30.99
CA GLN A 3 -30.86 1.33 -29.88
C GLN A 3 -29.58 2.04 -30.37
N HIS A 4 -29.32 3.22 -29.82
CA HIS A 4 -27.98 3.82 -29.80
C HIS A 4 -27.36 3.55 -28.43
N VAL A 5 -26.29 2.76 -28.42
CA VAL A 5 -25.40 2.52 -27.29
C VAL A 5 -24.23 3.50 -27.40
N SER A 6 -23.98 4.26 -26.34
CA SER A 6 -22.79 5.11 -26.20
C SER A 6 -22.06 4.69 -24.92
N THR A 7 -21.10 3.78 -25.06
CA THR A 7 -20.04 3.48 -24.08
C THR A 7 -18.87 4.46 -24.26
N PRO A 8 -18.23 4.97 -23.20
CA PRO A 8 -16.88 5.49 -23.30
C PRO A 8 -15.88 4.34 -23.08
N PHE A 9 -15.21 3.96 -24.17
CA PHE A 9 -14.06 3.06 -24.19
C PHE A 9 -12.83 3.81 -23.64
N PHE A 10 -12.30 3.33 -22.51
CA PHE A 10 -10.95 3.66 -22.03
C PHE A 10 -9.93 3.05 -22.99
N ASN A 11 -9.23 3.90 -23.75
CA ASN A 11 -8.15 3.48 -24.62
C ASN A 11 -6.91 3.11 -23.79
N SER A 12 -6.66 1.80 -23.73
CA SER A 12 -5.36 1.18 -23.59
C SER A 12 -4.39 1.69 -24.67
N LEU A 13 -3.33 2.41 -24.25
CA LEU A 13 -2.05 2.59 -24.95
C LEU A 13 -1.16 3.56 -24.14
N ALA A 14 -0.57 3.12 -23.02
CA ALA A 14 0.40 3.93 -22.29
C ALA A 14 1.45 3.15 -21.46
N THR A 15 1.71 1.88 -21.77
CA THR A 15 2.59 1.02 -20.94
C THR A 15 3.91 0.58 -21.60
N ALA A 16 4.35 1.19 -22.70
CA ALA A 16 5.58 0.75 -23.38
C ALA A 16 6.61 1.84 -23.75
N VAL A 17 6.48 3.10 -23.29
CA VAL A 17 7.39 4.21 -23.70
C VAL A 17 8.02 5.00 -22.53
N ILE A 18 7.66 4.73 -21.26
CA ILE A 18 8.02 5.62 -20.14
C ILE A 18 9.45 5.42 -19.57
N MET A 19 10.24 4.45 -20.06
CA MET A 19 11.63 4.27 -19.59
C MET A 19 12.73 4.77 -20.55
N ARG A 20 12.40 5.49 -21.64
CA ARG A 20 13.44 6.03 -22.57
C ARG A 20 13.41 7.54 -22.81
N ASN A 21 12.54 8.31 -22.15
CA ASN A 21 12.38 9.75 -22.39
C ASN A 21 12.75 10.70 -21.23
N LEU A 22 13.46 10.23 -20.19
CA LEU A 22 13.92 11.10 -19.09
C LEU A 22 15.29 11.77 -19.33
N LYS A 23 15.83 11.72 -20.56
CA LYS A 23 17.05 12.44 -20.95
C LYS A 23 16.85 13.57 -21.98
N ILE A 24 15.62 13.84 -22.43
CA ILE A 24 15.38 14.85 -23.50
C ILE A 24 14.13 15.68 -23.22
N ILE A 25 14.01 16.35 -22.07
CA ILE A 25 13.22 17.60 -21.94
C ILE A 25 13.92 18.53 -20.95
N SER A 26 15.11 19.01 -21.31
CA SER A 26 15.77 20.15 -20.61
C SER A 26 16.74 20.93 -21.51
N ILE A 27 16.66 20.81 -22.84
CA ILE A 27 17.67 21.37 -23.76
C ILE A 27 17.15 22.53 -24.64
N LEU A 28 15.88 22.94 -24.61
CA LEU A 28 15.33 23.85 -25.65
C LEU A 28 14.72 25.18 -25.19
N LEU A 29 15.20 25.78 -24.12
CA LEU A 29 14.96 27.21 -23.86
C LEU A 29 16.19 27.84 -23.23
N LEU A 30 17.16 28.27 -24.04
CA LEU A 30 18.18 29.29 -23.70
C LEU A 30 18.99 29.65 -24.97
N SER A 31 18.33 30.21 -25.98
CA SER A 31 19.00 30.84 -27.11
C SER A 31 18.38 32.21 -27.39
N ALA A 32 18.70 33.19 -26.55
CA ALA A 32 18.69 34.62 -26.89
C ALA A 32 19.20 35.44 -25.70
N SER A 33 20.52 35.69 -25.64
CA SER A 33 21.12 36.90 -25.02
C SER A 33 22.65 36.82 -25.01
N SER A 34 23.26 36.45 -26.13
CA SER A 34 24.71 36.41 -26.31
C SER A 34 25.14 37.42 -27.36
N ALA A 35 25.17 38.71 -26.99
CA ALA A 35 25.85 39.73 -27.79
C ALA A 35 26.40 40.96 -27.02
N CYS A 36 26.00 41.23 -25.77
CA CYS A 36 26.45 42.45 -25.06
C CYS A 36 27.12 42.24 -23.69
N ARG A 37 27.82 41.13 -23.44
CA ARG A 37 28.56 40.90 -22.17
C ARG A 37 30.02 40.49 -22.36
N LEU A 38 30.70 41.05 -23.37
CA LEU A 38 32.06 40.63 -23.75
C LEU A 38 33.19 41.58 -23.33
N TYR A 39 32.98 42.51 -22.38
CA TYR A 39 34.06 43.43 -21.97
C TYR A 39 34.18 43.75 -20.47
N ARG A 40 33.63 42.90 -19.58
CA ARG A 40 33.74 43.10 -18.11
C ARG A 40 34.06 41.82 -17.31
N ARG A 41 34.69 40.83 -17.94
CA ARG A 41 34.65 39.41 -17.51
C ARG A 41 35.89 38.88 -16.77
N HIS A 42 36.76 39.73 -16.23
CA HIS A 42 38.02 39.24 -15.63
C HIS A 42 38.13 39.36 -14.10
N GLU A 43 37.19 40.00 -13.38
CA GLU A 43 37.28 40.18 -11.92
C GLU A 43 36.19 39.46 -11.09
N ASP A 44 35.06 39.03 -11.68
CA ASP A 44 33.90 38.54 -10.90
C ASP A 44 33.80 37.02 -10.69
N GLY A 45 34.75 36.22 -11.20
CA GLY A 45 34.69 34.74 -11.09
C GLY A 45 34.66 34.21 -9.65
N PHE A 46 35.25 34.94 -8.71
CA PHE A 46 35.19 34.62 -7.28
C PHE A 46 33.83 34.99 -6.65
N GLY A 47 33.24 36.12 -7.05
CA GLY A 47 31.91 36.53 -6.60
C GLY A 47 30.83 35.56 -7.08
N ASP A 48 30.90 35.16 -8.36
CA ASP A 48 30.00 34.16 -8.93
C ASP A 48 30.13 32.79 -8.22
N TYR A 49 31.36 32.37 -7.91
CA TYR A 49 31.60 31.11 -7.18
C TYR A 49 31.02 31.16 -5.78
N ARG A 50 31.24 32.26 -5.06
CA ARG A 50 30.68 32.47 -3.72
C ARG A 50 29.15 32.44 -3.76
N ALA A 51 28.52 33.07 -4.75
CA ALA A 51 27.07 33.04 -4.92
C ALA A 51 26.56 31.61 -5.15
N GLN A 52 27.26 30.78 -5.93
CA GLN A 52 26.89 29.37 -6.08
C GLN A 52 26.99 28.61 -4.74
N LEU A 53 28.02 28.86 -3.93
CA LEU A 53 28.13 28.24 -2.61
C LEU A 53 27.06 28.70 -1.62
N GLU A 54 26.59 29.95 -1.72
CA GLU A 54 25.47 30.44 -0.94
C GLU A 54 24.17 29.69 -1.31
N GLU A 55 23.93 29.44 -2.60
CA GLU A 55 22.80 28.60 -3.03
C GLU A 55 22.95 27.13 -2.57
N VAL A 56 24.17 26.57 -2.58
CA VAL A 56 24.44 25.22 -2.03
C VAL A 56 24.11 25.17 -0.54
N ASN A 57 24.59 26.14 0.24
CA ASN A 57 24.33 26.22 1.68
C ASN A 57 22.84 26.42 2.01
N LYS A 58 22.05 26.94 1.07
CA LYS A 58 20.61 27.12 1.19
C LYS A 58 19.84 25.84 0.85
N TYR A 59 20.08 25.25 -0.33
CA TYR A 59 19.26 24.14 -0.82
C TYR A 59 19.71 22.78 -0.34
N MET A 60 21.00 22.57 -0.05
CA MET A 60 21.49 21.25 0.36
C MET A 60 20.89 20.80 1.69
N PRO A 61 20.89 21.61 2.78
CA PRO A 61 20.22 21.22 4.02
C PRO A 61 18.72 21.03 3.82
N ALA A 62 18.06 21.91 3.06
CA ALA A 62 16.62 21.78 2.77
C ALA A 62 16.28 20.47 2.04
N ALA A 63 17.11 20.05 1.08
CA ALA A 63 16.94 18.78 0.38
C ALA A 63 17.16 17.57 1.31
N ILE A 64 18.18 17.64 2.19
CA ILE A 64 18.43 16.61 3.21
C ILE A 64 17.21 16.47 4.11
N ASP A 65 16.74 17.57 4.70
CA ASP A 65 15.60 17.58 5.62
C ASP A 65 14.33 17.07 4.92
N CYS A 66 14.10 17.45 3.67
CA CYS A 66 12.95 17.00 2.88
C CYS A 66 12.96 15.48 2.67
N TYR A 67 14.09 14.89 2.25
CA TYR A 67 14.16 13.43 2.07
C TYR A 67 14.07 12.68 3.40
N GLN A 68 14.57 13.25 4.50
CA GLN A 68 14.40 12.65 5.84
C GLN A 68 12.93 12.65 6.29
N ASP A 69 12.21 13.76 6.08
CA ASP A 69 10.76 13.85 6.33
C ASP A 69 9.97 12.88 5.43
N PHE A 70 10.34 12.76 4.16
CA PHE A 70 9.76 11.77 3.24
C PHE A 70 9.94 10.34 3.77
N LEU A 71 11.16 9.96 4.17
CA LEU A 71 11.44 8.63 4.72
C LEU A 71 10.57 8.36 5.95
N HIS A 72 10.46 9.33 6.86
CA HIS A 72 9.62 9.19 8.04
C HIS A 72 8.15 8.92 7.68
N ARG A 73 7.58 9.71 6.77
CA ARG A 73 6.17 9.56 6.32
C ARG A 73 5.89 8.24 5.63
N VAL A 74 6.86 7.73 4.87
CA VAL A 74 6.74 6.41 4.21
C VAL A 74 6.81 5.27 5.22
N GLU A 75 7.54 5.45 6.33
CA GLU A 75 7.66 4.44 7.39
C GLU A 75 6.47 4.42 8.36
N GLU A 76 5.76 5.55 8.52
CA GLU A 76 4.57 5.67 9.38
C GLU A 76 3.50 4.61 9.08
N ARG A 77 3.41 4.17 7.82
CA ARG A 77 2.37 3.25 7.37
C ARG A 77 2.85 2.28 6.29
N ARG A 78 2.34 1.05 6.34
CA ARG A 78 2.55 0.02 5.31
C ARG A 78 1.20 -0.51 4.80
N PRO A 79 0.97 -0.54 3.46
CA PRO A 79 1.73 0.22 2.48
C PRO A 79 1.62 1.74 2.74
N PRO A 80 2.57 2.55 2.25
CA PRO A 80 2.52 3.99 2.38
C PRO A 80 1.28 4.57 1.70
N ARG A 81 0.80 5.71 2.17
CA ARG A 81 -0.25 6.46 1.48
C ARG A 81 0.29 7.06 0.17
N GLN A 82 -0.58 7.20 -0.83
CA GLN A 82 -0.18 7.82 -2.10
C GLN A 82 0.34 9.25 -1.88
N GLU A 83 -0.28 10.02 -0.98
CA GLU A 83 0.17 11.38 -0.70
C GLU A 83 1.58 11.44 -0.09
N ALA A 84 1.96 10.42 0.70
CA ALA A 84 3.31 10.30 1.24
C ALA A 84 4.32 9.99 0.11
N LEU A 85 3.98 9.05 -0.79
CA LEU A 85 4.81 8.72 -1.95
C LEU A 85 5.00 9.92 -2.88
N ASP A 86 3.92 10.66 -3.16
CA ASP A 86 3.95 11.84 -4.04
C ASP A 86 4.77 12.99 -3.47
N SER A 87 5.00 13.03 -2.15
CA SER A 87 5.78 14.09 -1.52
C SER A 87 7.28 14.07 -1.92
N ILE A 88 7.79 12.94 -2.44
CA ILE A 88 9.18 12.86 -2.92
C ILE A 88 9.48 13.87 -4.03
N TYR A 89 8.49 14.16 -4.89
CA TYR A 89 8.66 15.07 -6.02
C TYR A 89 8.92 16.51 -5.59
N ALA A 90 8.51 16.89 -4.38
CA ALA A 90 8.84 18.19 -3.81
C ALA A 90 10.33 18.28 -3.44
N CYS A 91 10.93 17.18 -2.96
CA CYS A 91 12.33 17.14 -2.55
C CYS A 91 13.30 17.23 -3.74
N ASP A 92 12.91 16.68 -4.90
CA ASP A 92 13.71 16.74 -6.13
C ASP A 92 14.02 18.17 -6.57
N LYS A 93 13.17 19.15 -6.23
CA LYS A 93 13.41 20.56 -6.56
C LYS A 93 14.70 21.08 -5.93
N ASP A 94 14.84 20.95 -4.61
CA ASP A 94 16.00 21.48 -3.88
C ASP A 94 17.25 20.64 -4.13
N TYR A 95 17.09 19.34 -4.34
CA TYR A 95 18.17 18.46 -4.80
C TYR A 95 18.73 18.91 -6.17
N ASN A 96 17.86 19.20 -7.13
CA ASN A 96 18.25 19.65 -8.47
C ASN A 96 18.92 21.04 -8.43
N LEU A 97 18.42 21.96 -7.61
CA LEU A 97 19.04 23.27 -7.40
C LEU A 97 20.42 23.16 -6.76
N THR A 98 20.57 22.31 -5.75
CA THR A 98 21.88 21.99 -5.13
C THR A 98 22.86 21.43 -6.16
N THR A 99 22.42 20.44 -6.95
CA THR A 99 23.25 19.80 -7.98
C THR A 99 23.69 20.80 -9.04
N LYS A 100 22.78 21.69 -9.48
CA LYS A 100 23.11 22.77 -10.42
C LYS A 100 24.17 23.71 -9.84
N ALA A 101 23.96 24.20 -8.62
CA ALA A 101 24.88 25.14 -7.98
C ALA A 101 26.28 24.53 -7.76
N LEU A 102 26.37 23.28 -7.33
CA LEU A 102 27.64 22.54 -7.23
C LEU A 102 28.35 22.41 -8.58
N ASN A 103 27.60 22.08 -9.64
CA ASN A 103 28.15 21.95 -10.99
C ASN A 103 28.65 23.29 -11.53
N ASP A 104 27.91 24.37 -11.32
CA ASP A 104 28.29 25.70 -11.77
C ASP A 104 29.49 26.24 -10.97
N ALA A 105 29.54 26.00 -9.65
CA ALA A 105 30.72 26.26 -8.83
C ALA A 105 31.94 25.48 -9.34
N GLY A 106 31.77 24.20 -9.69
CA GLY A 106 32.85 23.36 -10.22
C GLY A 106 33.40 23.87 -11.55
N LYS A 107 32.52 24.31 -12.47
CA LYS A 107 32.95 24.95 -13.73
C LYS A 107 33.74 26.23 -13.47
N LEU A 108 33.30 27.06 -12.53
CA LEU A 108 33.99 28.30 -12.15
C LEU A 108 35.37 28.00 -11.56
N ALA A 109 35.48 27.06 -10.62
CA ALA A 109 36.76 26.66 -10.04
C ALA A 109 37.76 26.15 -11.10
N LEU A 110 37.31 25.35 -12.07
CA LEU A 110 38.15 24.88 -13.17
C LEU A 110 38.54 26.00 -14.16
N SER A 111 37.67 26.99 -14.36
CA SER A 111 37.92 28.10 -15.30
C SER A 111 38.89 29.14 -14.75
N TYR A 112 39.04 29.22 -13.43
CA TYR A 112 39.84 30.24 -12.76
C TYR A 112 40.87 29.56 -11.83
N GLY A 113 42.00 29.12 -12.36
CA GLY A 113 43.03 28.42 -11.57
C GLY A 113 43.56 29.20 -10.35
N ALA A 114 43.44 30.54 -10.35
CA ALA A 114 43.79 31.41 -9.22
C ALA A 114 42.71 31.47 -8.11
N LEU A 115 41.62 30.72 -8.22
CA LEU A 115 40.56 30.71 -7.19
C LEU A 115 41.03 30.02 -5.90
N ALA A 116 41.86 28.97 -6.00
CA ALA A 116 42.21 28.10 -4.89
C ALA A 116 42.76 28.86 -3.66
N ASP A 117 43.68 29.80 -3.88
CA ASP A 117 44.25 30.63 -2.81
C ASP A 117 43.17 31.52 -2.16
N LYS A 118 42.28 32.10 -2.97
CA LYS A 118 41.16 32.92 -2.49
C LYS A 118 40.13 32.11 -1.72
N LEU A 119 39.90 30.84 -2.06
CA LEU A 119 38.97 29.97 -1.34
C LEU A 119 39.44 29.74 0.10
N PHE A 120 40.73 29.46 0.27
CA PHE A 120 41.33 29.27 1.59
C PHE A 120 41.25 30.54 2.44
N GLU A 121 41.67 31.68 1.89
CA GLU A 121 41.61 32.99 2.59
C GLU A 121 40.19 33.38 3.02
N ASN A 122 39.19 33.06 2.19
CA ASN A 122 37.80 33.42 2.42
C ASN A 122 36.99 32.31 3.11
N LYS A 123 37.64 31.24 3.58
CA LYS A 123 36.97 30.16 4.33
C LYS A 123 35.86 29.48 3.52
N LEU A 124 36.06 29.34 2.22
CA LEU A 124 35.12 28.70 1.31
C LEU A 124 35.59 27.28 0.96
N PRO A 125 34.67 26.31 0.82
CA PRO A 125 35.02 24.98 0.34
C PRO A 125 35.52 25.02 -1.10
N ASP A 126 36.45 24.13 -1.41
CA ASP A 126 36.80 23.77 -2.79
C ASP A 126 35.89 22.62 -3.25
N VAL A 127 34.93 22.91 -4.13
CA VAL A 127 33.99 21.90 -4.67
C VAL A 127 34.66 20.87 -5.57
N THR A 128 35.89 21.13 -6.04
CA THR A 128 36.66 20.26 -6.94
C THR A 128 37.60 19.33 -6.18
N ASP A 129 37.92 19.64 -4.92
CA ASP A 129 38.75 18.79 -4.08
C ASP A 129 37.97 17.54 -3.65
N ARG A 130 38.37 16.41 -4.22
CA ARG A 130 37.81 15.07 -3.96
C ARG A 130 38.71 14.19 -3.09
N ARG A 131 39.78 14.76 -2.53
CA ARG A 131 40.62 14.01 -1.58
C ARG A 131 39.77 13.63 -0.36
N THR A 132 40.14 12.56 0.32
CA THR A 132 39.48 12.13 1.57
C THR A 132 40.31 12.47 2.81
N SER A 133 41.49 13.06 2.62
CA SER A 133 42.39 13.49 3.69
C SER A 133 43.22 14.70 3.24
N GLY A 134 43.72 15.48 4.21
CA GLY A 134 44.52 16.68 3.94
C GLY A 134 43.71 17.86 3.39
N GLN A 135 42.40 17.86 3.61
CA GLN A 135 41.50 18.93 3.19
C GLN A 135 41.34 20.01 4.26
N GLY A 136 40.99 21.23 3.83
CA GLY A 136 40.53 22.26 4.76
C GLY A 136 39.16 21.91 5.35
N ALA A 137 38.89 22.37 6.58
CA ALA A 137 37.65 22.06 7.30
C ALA A 137 36.36 22.40 6.53
N TYR A 138 36.38 23.47 5.73
CA TYR A 138 35.23 23.88 4.91
C TYR A 138 34.93 22.89 3.78
N THR A 139 35.98 22.43 3.07
CA THR A 139 35.86 21.40 2.04
C THR A 139 35.37 20.08 2.63
N GLN A 140 35.92 19.68 3.78
CA GLN A 140 35.48 18.47 4.48
C GLN A 140 33.99 18.54 4.85
N LYS A 141 33.54 19.65 5.44
CA LYS A 141 32.13 19.85 5.79
C LYS A 141 31.21 19.76 4.55
N LEU A 142 31.63 20.34 3.43
CA LEU A 142 30.88 20.25 2.18
C LEU A 142 30.80 18.79 1.69
N GLN A 143 31.90 18.04 1.75
CA GLN A 143 31.90 16.63 1.37
C GLN A 143 30.97 15.81 2.26
N GLU A 144 31.04 15.99 3.59
CA GLU A 144 30.14 15.31 4.54
C GLU A 144 28.67 15.59 4.21
N SER A 145 28.32 16.83 3.90
CA SER A 145 26.93 17.19 3.53
C SER A 145 26.51 16.62 2.17
N ARG A 146 27.44 16.52 1.20
CA ARG A 146 27.18 15.86 -0.09
C ARG A 146 26.96 14.37 0.07
N ASP A 147 27.77 13.71 0.90
CA ASP A 147 27.65 12.28 1.18
C ASP A 147 26.35 11.98 1.93
N GLN A 148 25.96 12.84 2.89
CA GLN A 148 24.67 12.76 3.56
C GLN A 148 23.51 12.93 2.57
N LEU A 149 23.55 13.94 1.70
CA LEU A 149 22.52 14.16 0.68
C LEU A 149 22.42 12.96 -0.28
N ALA A 150 23.54 12.44 -0.75
CA ALA A 150 23.56 11.27 -1.63
C ALA A 150 22.97 10.03 -0.95
N LYS A 151 23.32 9.80 0.32
CA LYS A 151 22.79 8.70 1.11
C LYS A 151 21.28 8.81 1.29
N VAL A 152 20.78 9.94 1.79
CA VAL A 152 19.34 10.10 2.08
C VAL A 152 18.50 10.08 0.80
N ALA A 153 19.00 10.66 -0.31
CA ALA A 153 18.31 10.61 -1.59
C ALA A 153 18.23 9.17 -2.14
N TYR A 154 19.29 8.37 -1.97
CA TYR A 154 19.28 6.96 -2.36
C TYR A 154 18.28 6.15 -1.51
N GLU A 155 18.30 6.31 -0.19
CA GLU A 155 17.36 5.67 0.72
C GLU A 155 15.91 6.05 0.39
N ALA A 156 15.65 7.33 0.12
CA ALA A 156 14.33 7.82 -0.29
C ALA A 156 13.88 7.21 -1.63
N GLY A 157 14.78 7.10 -2.62
CA GLY A 157 14.48 6.47 -3.90
C GLY A 157 14.09 4.99 -3.77
N GLU A 158 14.82 4.23 -2.95
CA GLU A 158 14.48 2.83 -2.66
C GLU A 158 13.17 2.71 -1.87
N ALA A 159 12.96 3.58 -0.88
CA ALA A 159 11.71 3.62 -0.11
C ALA A 159 10.49 3.95 -0.98
N PHE A 160 10.63 4.90 -1.91
CA PHE A 160 9.58 5.23 -2.90
C PHE A 160 9.24 4.03 -3.79
N LYS A 161 10.26 3.37 -4.34
CA LYS A 161 10.07 2.20 -5.21
C LYS A 161 9.38 1.06 -4.47
N ASN A 162 9.90 0.70 -3.29
CA ASN A 162 9.36 -0.38 -2.47
C ASN A 162 7.94 -0.05 -1.98
N GLY A 163 7.71 1.20 -1.57
CA GLY A 163 6.39 1.70 -1.16
C GLY A 163 5.36 1.66 -2.28
N THR A 164 5.74 2.10 -3.49
CA THR A 164 4.89 2.05 -4.68
C THR A 164 4.55 0.61 -5.07
N GLU A 165 5.53 -0.30 -5.06
CA GLU A 165 5.29 -1.71 -5.36
C GLU A 165 4.37 -2.36 -4.32
N ALA A 166 4.58 -2.08 -3.03
CA ALA A 166 3.74 -2.58 -1.95
C ALA A 166 2.30 -2.06 -2.06
N LEU A 167 2.12 -0.75 -2.28
CA LEU A 167 0.80 -0.15 -2.48
C LEU A 167 0.10 -0.77 -3.69
N LYS A 168 0.81 -0.92 -4.81
CA LYS A 168 0.27 -1.54 -6.02
C LYS A 168 -0.20 -2.97 -5.77
N LYS A 169 0.61 -3.82 -5.13
CA LYS A 169 0.21 -5.22 -4.82
C LYS A 169 -1.09 -5.28 -4.02
N VAL A 170 -1.24 -4.42 -3.03
CA VAL A 170 -2.46 -4.34 -2.21
C VAL A 170 -3.65 -3.88 -3.06
N MET A 171 -3.47 -2.82 -3.84
CA MET A 171 -4.52 -2.27 -4.70
C MET A 171 -4.94 -3.24 -5.82
N ASP A 172 -4.02 -4.01 -6.39
CA ASP A 172 -4.32 -5.04 -7.40
C ASP A 172 -5.22 -6.13 -6.80
N VAL A 173 -4.97 -6.56 -5.55
CA VAL A 173 -5.88 -7.49 -4.84
C VAL A 173 -7.23 -6.85 -4.59
N PHE A 174 -7.28 -5.56 -4.20
CA PHE A 174 -8.55 -4.86 -3.99
C PHE A 174 -9.38 -4.71 -5.26
N ASN A 175 -8.74 -4.43 -6.40
CA ASN A 175 -9.40 -4.36 -7.70
C ASN A 175 -9.90 -5.72 -8.19
N ASP A 176 -9.32 -6.82 -7.67
CA ASP A 176 -9.73 -8.19 -7.97
C ASP A 176 -10.92 -8.67 -7.12
N PHE A 177 -11.40 -7.89 -6.14
CA PHE A 177 -12.61 -8.25 -5.41
C PHE A 177 -13.82 -8.25 -6.34
N PRO A 178 -14.70 -9.27 -6.22
CA PRO A 178 -15.91 -9.30 -7.02
C PRO A 178 -16.86 -8.17 -6.61
N ASP A 179 -17.34 -7.40 -7.59
CA ASP A 179 -18.36 -6.36 -7.40
C ASP A 179 -19.67 -6.93 -6.84
N VAL A 180 -19.95 -8.22 -7.11
CA VAL A 180 -21.13 -8.94 -6.61
C VAL A 180 -20.71 -10.27 -5.98
N LEU A 181 -20.95 -10.38 -4.68
CA LEU A 181 -20.83 -11.64 -3.96
C LEU A 181 -22.06 -12.51 -4.24
N SER A 182 -21.82 -13.64 -4.90
CA SER A 182 -22.74 -14.72 -5.19
C SER A 182 -22.07 -16.04 -4.81
N ASN A 183 -22.84 -17.12 -4.68
CA ASN A 183 -22.27 -18.43 -4.39
C ASN A 183 -21.22 -18.86 -5.43
N GLU A 184 -21.40 -18.51 -6.70
CA GLU A 184 -20.45 -18.87 -7.75
C GLU A 184 -19.20 -17.97 -7.73
N THR A 185 -19.34 -16.69 -7.40
CA THR A 185 -18.17 -15.79 -7.25
C THR A 185 -17.33 -16.11 -6.02
N LEU A 186 -17.96 -16.55 -4.92
CA LEU A 186 -17.24 -17.10 -3.75
C LEU A 186 -16.41 -18.33 -4.14
N ARG A 187 -16.92 -19.16 -5.04
CA ARG A 187 -16.28 -20.43 -5.45
C ARG A 187 -15.17 -20.25 -6.47
N THR A 188 -15.31 -19.32 -7.42
CA THR A 188 -14.39 -19.21 -8.58
C THR A 188 -13.34 -18.11 -8.44
N THR A 189 -13.76 -16.90 -8.06
CA THR A 189 -12.86 -15.75 -7.88
C THR A 189 -12.41 -15.62 -6.43
N GLY A 190 -13.29 -16.02 -5.50
CA GLY A 190 -13.08 -15.87 -4.07
C GLY A 190 -11.88 -16.63 -3.54
N GLU A 191 -11.58 -17.82 -4.05
CA GLU A 191 -10.40 -18.57 -3.59
C GLU A 191 -9.08 -17.85 -3.88
N ARG A 192 -8.94 -17.21 -5.05
CA ARG A 192 -7.71 -16.49 -5.43
C ARG A 192 -7.49 -15.27 -4.53
N VAL A 193 -8.54 -14.49 -4.33
CA VAL A 193 -8.51 -13.29 -3.48
C VAL A 193 -8.29 -13.70 -2.02
N ALA A 194 -9.03 -14.68 -1.53
CA ALA A 194 -8.89 -15.21 -0.17
C ALA A 194 -7.48 -15.72 0.11
N ARG A 195 -6.84 -16.44 -0.81
CA ARG A 195 -5.45 -16.90 -0.64
C ARG A 195 -4.43 -15.76 -0.58
N SER A 196 -4.76 -14.62 -1.19
CA SER A 196 -3.90 -13.43 -1.14
C SER A 196 -4.05 -12.66 0.18
N ILE A 197 -5.02 -13.01 1.03
CA ILE A 197 -5.31 -12.33 2.28
C ILE A 197 -4.98 -13.26 3.44
N ASP A 198 -3.96 -12.90 4.20
CA ASP A 198 -3.57 -13.59 5.43
C ASP A 198 -4.13 -12.82 6.64
N ILE A 199 -5.04 -13.50 7.35
CA ILE A 199 -5.67 -13.00 8.58
C ILE A 199 -5.12 -13.67 9.85
N SER A 200 -4.08 -14.50 9.77
CA SER A 200 -3.57 -15.30 10.91
C SER A 200 -3.16 -14.44 12.11
N ASN A 201 -2.63 -13.25 11.86
CA ASN A 201 -2.26 -12.27 12.88
C ASN A 201 -3.15 -11.02 12.83
N ALA A 202 -4.26 -11.07 12.08
CA ALA A 202 -5.13 -9.91 11.89
C ALA A 202 -6.04 -9.70 13.10
N SER A 203 -6.08 -8.47 13.59
CA SER A 203 -7.07 -7.97 14.53
C SER A 203 -7.86 -6.87 13.86
N VAL A 204 -9.17 -7.08 13.73
CA VAL A 204 -10.13 -6.06 13.31
C VAL A 204 -11.00 -5.73 14.51
N SER A 205 -10.93 -4.49 15.00
CA SER A 205 -11.74 -4.02 16.12
C SER A 205 -12.59 -2.84 15.68
N ILE A 206 -13.89 -2.92 15.92
CA ILE A 206 -14.83 -1.81 15.74
C ILE A 206 -15.35 -1.46 17.14
N THR A 207 -15.01 -0.28 17.65
CA THR A 207 -15.31 0.13 19.02
C THR A 207 -15.89 1.54 19.06
N LYS A 208 -16.65 1.88 20.10
CA LYS A 208 -17.11 3.26 20.30
C LYS A 208 -15.98 4.12 20.89
N ASN A 209 -15.75 5.28 20.29
CA ASN A 209 -14.84 6.29 20.81
C ASN A 209 -15.48 7.09 21.97
N SER A 210 -14.73 8.05 22.53
CA SER A 210 -15.19 8.91 23.62
C SER A 210 -16.47 9.70 23.30
N ASP A 211 -16.73 9.95 22.02
CA ASP A 211 -17.87 10.73 21.53
C ASP A 211 -19.08 9.83 21.20
N GLY A 212 -18.97 8.52 21.44
CA GLY A 212 -20.01 7.53 21.18
C GLY A 212 -20.12 7.08 19.71
N LEU A 213 -19.22 7.53 18.84
CA LEU A 213 -19.13 7.15 17.43
C LEU A 213 -18.29 5.89 17.26
N LEU A 214 -18.58 5.08 16.22
CA LEU A 214 -17.75 3.90 15.92
C LEU A 214 -16.40 4.32 15.35
N GLU A 215 -15.37 3.58 15.73
CA GLU A 215 -14.01 3.66 15.23
C GLU A 215 -13.55 2.25 14.86
N GLY A 216 -13.08 2.09 13.63
CA GLY A 216 -12.55 0.83 13.13
C GLY A 216 -11.03 0.85 13.08
N VAL A 217 -10.40 -0.22 13.57
CA VAL A 217 -8.94 -0.40 13.54
C VAL A 217 -8.62 -1.77 12.98
N VAL A 218 -7.65 -1.82 12.06
CA VAL A 218 -7.09 -3.07 11.52
C VAL A 218 -5.60 -3.14 11.84
N VAL A 219 -5.16 -4.26 12.41
CA VAL A 219 -3.75 -4.52 12.74
C VAL A 219 -3.38 -5.92 12.28
N GLY A 220 -2.17 -6.13 11.75
CA GLY A 220 -1.62 -7.47 11.51
C GLY A 220 -2.24 -8.25 10.34
N LEU A 221 -3.04 -7.58 9.51
CA LEU A 221 -3.52 -8.11 8.23
C LEU A 221 -2.37 -8.09 7.21
N SER A 222 -2.24 -9.12 6.38
CA SER A 222 -1.30 -9.11 5.25
C SER A 222 -2.03 -9.40 3.93
N ILE A 223 -1.77 -8.59 2.90
CA ILE A 223 -2.41 -8.68 1.59
C ILE A 223 -1.31 -8.79 0.53
N ALA A 224 -1.34 -9.87 -0.26
CA ALA A 224 -0.30 -10.22 -1.22
C ALA A 224 1.12 -10.21 -0.61
N GLY A 225 1.23 -10.63 0.66
CA GLY A 225 2.48 -10.63 1.42
C GLY A 225 2.90 -9.25 1.95
N VAL A 226 2.11 -8.20 1.75
CA VAL A 226 2.33 -6.86 2.28
C VAL A 226 1.57 -6.72 3.60
N ALA A 227 2.31 -6.54 4.69
CA ALA A 227 1.73 -6.24 5.99
C ALA A 227 1.02 -4.88 5.97
N ILE A 228 -0.23 -4.86 6.42
CA ILE A 228 -1.05 -3.67 6.61
C ILE A 228 -0.89 -3.22 8.07
N THR A 229 -0.28 -2.04 8.27
CA THR A 229 -0.17 -1.44 9.60
C THR A 229 -1.39 -0.58 9.94
N VAL A 230 -1.56 -0.34 11.24
CA VAL A 230 -2.71 0.33 11.88
C VAL A 230 -3.22 1.52 11.07
N GLY A 231 -4.48 1.45 10.67
CA GLY A 231 -5.21 2.60 10.14
C GLY A 231 -6.55 2.74 10.85
N VAL A 232 -6.94 4.00 11.10
CA VAL A 232 -8.17 4.35 11.81
C VAL A 232 -9.25 4.73 10.81
N MET A 233 -10.42 4.11 10.95
CA MET A 233 -11.63 4.37 10.19
C MET A 233 -12.67 5.09 11.03
N THR A 234 -13.33 6.08 10.45
CA THR A 234 -14.37 6.88 11.14
C THR A 234 -15.67 7.03 10.34
N VAL A 235 -15.75 6.46 9.13
CA VAL A 235 -16.96 6.49 8.28
C VAL A 235 -18.06 5.62 8.89
N GLN A 236 -19.05 6.25 9.52
CA GLN A 236 -20.07 5.55 10.32
C GLN A 236 -20.94 4.59 9.52
N SER A 237 -21.36 4.94 8.30
CA SER A 237 -22.19 4.08 7.45
C SER A 237 -21.52 2.72 7.21
N PHE A 238 -20.23 2.77 6.83
CA PHE A 238 -19.40 1.59 6.65
C PHE A 238 -19.19 0.85 7.97
N LEU A 239 -18.82 1.54 9.05
CA LEU A 239 -18.52 0.89 10.34
C LEU A 239 -19.73 0.19 10.96
N VAL A 240 -20.94 0.76 10.83
CA VAL A 240 -22.17 0.11 11.29
C VAL A 240 -22.44 -1.16 10.47
N ALA A 241 -22.30 -1.11 9.15
CA ALA A 241 -22.48 -2.28 8.30
C ALA A 241 -21.42 -3.36 8.57
N SER A 242 -20.16 -2.96 8.76
CA SER A 242 -19.07 -3.86 9.12
C SER A 242 -19.23 -4.46 10.51
N ASP A 243 -19.74 -3.73 11.50
CA ASP A 243 -20.02 -4.27 12.83
C ASP A 243 -21.11 -5.36 12.77
N SER A 244 -22.20 -5.10 12.06
CA SER A 244 -23.25 -6.11 11.79
C SER A 244 -22.69 -7.35 11.07
N ALA A 245 -21.80 -7.16 10.10
CA ALA A 245 -21.11 -8.26 9.43
C ALA A 245 -20.21 -9.05 10.37
N ALA A 246 -19.47 -8.39 11.26
CA ALA A 246 -18.61 -9.05 12.24
C ALA A 246 -19.43 -9.91 13.21
N GLN A 247 -20.55 -9.39 13.72
CA GLN A 247 -21.46 -10.11 14.61
C GLN A 247 -22.08 -11.33 13.91
N ALA A 248 -22.57 -11.17 12.67
CA ALA A 248 -23.13 -12.28 11.90
C ALA A 248 -22.08 -13.37 11.60
N LEU A 249 -20.82 -12.98 11.32
CA LEU A 249 -19.72 -13.92 11.12
C LEU A 249 -19.35 -14.70 12.39
N GLU A 250 -19.43 -14.07 13.56
CA GLU A 250 -19.22 -14.75 14.84
C GLU A 250 -20.28 -15.83 15.07
N LEU A 251 -21.56 -15.50 14.87
CA LEU A 251 -22.66 -16.46 14.97
C LEU A 251 -22.53 -17.62 13.96
N ALA A 252 -22.11 -17.31 12.73
CA ALA A 252 -21.85 -18.33 11.71
C ALA A 252 -20.69 -19.25 12.11
N THR A 253 -19.61 -18.70 12.66
CA THR A 253 -18.46 -19.48 13.17
C THR A 253 -18.93 -20.45 14.27
N MET A 254 -19.68 -19.96 15.25
CA MET A 254 -20.22 -20.80 16.34
C MET A 254 -21.17 -21.91 15.84
N ALA A 255 -21.95 -21.65 14.79
CA ALA A 255 -22.81 -22.67 14.18
C ALA A 255 -21.99 -23.73 13.43
N VAL A 256 -20.93 -23.32 12.73
CA VAL A 256 -19.99 -24.24 12.05
C VAL A 256 -19.19 -25.09 13.03
N ASP A 257 -18.79 -24.55 14.18
CA ASP A 257 -18.13 -25.32 15.23
C ASP A 257 -19.05 -26.43 15.77
N ARG A 258 -20.31 -26.10 16.04
CA ARG A 258 -21.33 -27.08 16.45
C ARG A 258 -21.59 -28.14 15.38
N LEU A 259 -21.68 -27.74 14.11
CA LEU A 259 -21.79 -28.67 13.00
C LEU A 259 -20.56 -29.59 12.92
N SER A 260 -19.35 -29.05 13.07
CA SER A 260 -18.11 -29.83 13.02
C SER A 260 -18.05 -30.86 14.15
N MET A 261 -18.49 -30.49 15.36
CA MET A 261 -18.63 -31.41 16.48
C MET A 261 -19.64 -32.53 16.15
N ALA A 262 -20.85 -32.18 15.70
CA ALA A 262 -21.89 -33.16 15.35
C ALA A 262 -21.43 -34.11 14.23
N MET A 263 -20.73 -33.60 13.21
CA MET A 263 -20.15 -34.41 12.14
C MET A 263 -19.06 -35.36 12.67
N SER A 264 -18.21 -34.90 13.57
CA SER A 264 -17.17 -35.75 14.18
C SER A 264 -17.77 -36.86 15.03
N GLU A 265 -18.85 -36.58 15.77
CA GLU A 265 -19.57 -37.56 16.57
C GLU A 265 -20.17 -38.69 15.72
N ILE A 266 -20.76 -38.37 14.57
CA ILE A 266 -21.35 -39.39 13.68
C ILE A 266 -20.28 -40.13 12.86
N GLU A 267 -19.19 -39.46 12.47
CA GLU A 267 -18.09 -40.08 11.71
C GLU A 267 -17.26 -41.04 12.57
N ALA A 268 -17.28 -40.88 13.91
CA ALA A 268 -16.59 -41.76 14.85
C ALA A 268 -17.32 -43.10 15.10
N VAL A 269 -18.57 -43.23 14.65
CA VAL A 269 -19.41 -44.42 14.88
C VAL A 269 -19.49 -45.21 13.58
N GLU A 270 -19.34 -46.55 13.68
CA GLU A 270 -19.59 -47.41 12.52
C GLU A 270 -21.01 -47.18 11.97
N VAL A 271 -21.13 -47.06 10.65
CA VAL A 271 -22.39 -46.68 9.98
C VAL A 271 -23.59 -47.55 10.40
N ARG A 272 -23.35 -48.84 10.67
CA ARG A 272 -24.36 -49.81 11.12
C ARG A 272 -24.91 -49.55 12.53
N LEU A 273 -24.18 -48.80 13.34
CA LEU A 273 -24.51 -48.46 14.72
C LEU A 273 -25.03 -47.03 14.86
N LEU A 274 -25.11 -46.27 13.76
CA LEU A 274 -25.64 -44.92 13.78
C LEU A 274 -27.14 -44.92 14.10
N THR A 275 -27.53 -44.04 15.02
CA THR A 275 -28.93 -43.84 15.37
C THR A 275 -29.56 -42.76 14.50
N VAL A 276 -30.88 -42.89 14.23
CA VAL A 276 -31.66 -41.85 13.55
C VAL A 276 -31.54 -40.49 14.26
N ARG A 277 -31.46 -40.51 15.60
CA ARG A 277 -31.28 -39.29 16.41
C ARG A 277 -29.96 -38.57 16.09
N GLN A 278 -28.86 -39.30 15.96
CA GLN A 278 -27.55 -38.71 15.62
C GLN A 278 -27.55 -38.08 14.23
N ILE A 279 -28.15 -38.75 13.24
CA ILE A 279 -28.26 -38.23 11.87
C ILE A 279 -29.14 -36.97 11.83
N GLU A 280 -30.29 -36.98 12.53
CA GLU A 280 -31.18 -35.81 12.56
C GLU A 280 -30.55 -34.62 13.32
N GLN A 281 -29.76 -34.89 14.37
CA GLN A 281 -29.00 -33.85 15.07
C GLN A 281 -27.97 -33.19 14.14
N ALA A 282 -27.17 -33.99 13.41
CA ALA A 282 -26.20 -33.47 12.46
C ALA A 282 -26.86 -32.66 11.33
N LYS A 283 -28.00 -33.13 10.82
CA LYS A 283 -28.82 -32.41 9.85
C LYS A 283 -29.34 -31.07 10.41
N GLY A 284 -29.80 -31.05 11.65
CA GLY A 284 -30.23 -29.82 12.32
C GLY A 284 -29.11 -28.79 12.41
N CYS A 285 -27.91 -29.21 12.84
CA CYS A 285 -26.73 -28.35 12.85
C CYS A 285 -26.33 -27.86 11.45
N LEU A 286 -26.51 -28.70 10.42
CA LEU A 286 -26.21 -28.35 9.03
C LEU A 286 -27.14 -27.25 8.50
N VAL A 287 -28.44 -27.35 8.78
CA VAL A 287 -29.43 -26.33 8.43
C VAL A 287 -29.12 -25.01 9.14
N GLU A 288 -28.89 -25.07 10.47
CA GLU A 288 -28.55 -23.88 11.25
C GLU A 288 -27.27 -23.19 10.73
N ALA A 289 -26.21 -23.96 10.46
CA ALA A 289 -24.97 -23.40 9.91
C ALA A 289 -25.19 -22.77 8.54
N GLY A 290 -25.99 -23.38 7.67
CA GLY A 290 -26.35 -22.83 6.36
C GLY A 290 -27.09 -21.49 6.47
N GLU A 291 -28.07 -21.39 7.36
CA GLU A 291 -28.82 -20.15 7.63
C GLU A 291 -27.89 -19.04 8.14
N ARG A 292 -27.03 -19.34 9.10
CA ARG A 292 -26.08 -18.35 9.66
C ARG A 292 -25.03 -17.90 8.66
N VAL A 293 -24.53 -18.79 7.82
CA VAL A 293 -23.62 -18.41 6.72
C VAL A 293 -24.33 -17.52 5.70
N SER A 294 -25.59 -17.80 5.37
CA SER A 294 -26.38 -16.93 4.48
C SER A 294 -26.61 -15.55 5.09
N GLU A 295 -26.90 -15.47 6.39
CA GLU A 295 -27.03 -14.21 7.12
C GLU A 295 -25.71 -13.42 7.12
N ALA A 296 -24.59 -14.08 7.43
CA ALA A 296 -23.26 -13.48 7.38
C ALA A 296 -22.91 -12.97 5.98
N MET A 297 -23.22 -13.74 4.93
CA MET A 297 -23.02 -13.33 3.55
C MET A 297 -23.79 -12.05 3.21
N ASN A 298 -25.07 -11.97 3.59
CA ASN A 298 -25.87 -10.76 3.35
C ASN A 298 -25.32 -9.53 4.07
N ASN A 299 -24.81 -9.68 5.30
CA ASN A 299 -24.20 -8.57 6.03
C ASN A 299 -22.84 -8.15 5.44
N VAL A 300 -22.00 -9.10 5.01
CA VAL A 300 -20.74 -8.80 4.32
C VAL A 300 -20.99 -8.09 2.99
N VAL A 301 -22.02 -8.51 2.23
CA VAL A 301 -22.50 -7.76 1.05
C VAL A 301 -22.91 -6.34 1.42
N GLY A 302 -23.70 -6.19 2.49
CA GLY A 302 -24.12 -4.88 3.01
C GLY A 302 -22.93 -3.97 3.34
N ALA A 303 -21.90 -4.49 3.97
CA ALA A 303 -20.65 -3.76 4.22
C ALA A 303 -19.92 -3.38 2.93
N SER A 304 -19.87 -4.28 1.94
CA SER A 304 -19.25 -4.00 0.64
C SER A 304 -19.92 -2.84 -0.09
N LEU A 305 -21.27 -2.76 -0.04
CA LEU A 305 -22.03 -1.68 -0.66
C LEU A 305 -21.74 -0.31 -0.02
N GLN A 306 -21.27 -0.28 1.23
CA GLN A 306 -20.86 0.96 1.88
C GLN A 306 -19.44 1.39 1.53
N LEU A 307 -18.62 0.55 0.89
CA LEU A 307 -17.25 0.92 0.48
C LEU A 307 -17.23 2.10 -0.49
N GLU A 308 -18.22 2.19 -1.39
CA GLU A 308 -18.34 3.31 -2.34
C GLU A 308 -18.52 4.67 -1.62
N SER A 309 -19.05 4.66 -0.40
CA SER A 309 -19.23 5.87 0.41
C SER A 309 -17.95 6.30 1.16
N VAL A 310 -16.91 5.48 1.15
CA VAL A 310 -15.66 5.74 1.86
C VAL A 310 -14.76 6.67 1.05
N PRO A 311 -14.32 7.82 1.60
CA PRO A 311 -13.43 8.74 0.90
C PRO A 311 -12.04 8.12 0.72
N GLY A 312 -11.37 8.48 -0.39
CA GLY A 312 -10.08 7.91 -0.81
C GLY A 312 -9.01 7.80 0.30
N ARG A 313 -8.93 8.79 1.19
CA ARG A 313 -7.98 8.80 2.33
C ARG A 313 -8.13 7.66 3.34
N GLN A 314 -9.32 7.06 3.40
CA GLN A 314 -9.72 5.98 4.31
C GLN A 314 -10.03 4.68 3.54
N PHE A 315 -9.89 4.70 2.22
CA PHE A 315 -10.24 3.59 1.33
C PHE A 315 -9.48 2.31 1.69
N LEU A 316 -8.17 2.40 1.92
CA LEU A 316 -7.33 1.23 2.20
C LEU A 316 -7.72 0.56 3.52
N GLU A 317 -8.01 1.34 4.55
CA GLU A 317 -8.47 0.81 5.84
C GLU A 317 -9.83 0.13 5.73
N ALA A 318 -10.80 0.76 5.05
CA ALA A 318 -12.12 0.17 4.85
C ALA A 318 -12.05 -1.13 4.03
N HIS A 319 -11.29 -1.13 2.94
CA HIS A 319 -11.05 -2.34 2.15
C HIS A 319 -10.32 -3.41 2.97
N SER A 320 -9.43 -3.05 3.88
CA SER A 320 -8.76 -4.00 4.77
C SER A 320 -9.73 -4.66 5.76
N ILE A 321 -10.63 -3.88 6.39
CA ILE A 321 -11.70 -4.39 7.25
C ILE A 321 -12.57 -5.38 6.47
N TYR A 322 -13.06 -4.94 5.30
CA TYR A 322 -13.89 -5.77 4.43
C TYR A 322 -13.17 -7.04 3.98
N SER A 323 -11.89 -6.94 3.60
CA SER A 323 -11.07 -8.07 3.17
C SER A 323 -10.93 -9.13 4.25
N ALA A 324 -10.73 -8.73 5.50
CA ALA A 324 -10.66 -9.65 6.63
C ALA A 324 -12.02 -10.35 6.87
N GLN A 325 -13.12 -9.61 6.79
CA GLN A 325 -14.47 -10.16 6.92
C GLN A 325 -14.80 -11.14 5.78
N TYR A 326 -14.46 -10.77 4.55
CA TYR A 326 -14.60 -11.60 3.37
C TYR A 326 -13.80 -12.90 3.48
N ARG A 327 -12.54 -12.83 3.93
CA ARG A 327 -11.70 -14.01 4.16
C ARG A 327 -12.33 -14.95 5.16
N LYS A 328 -12.82 -14.41 6.29
CA LYS A 328 -13.52 -15.19 7.33
C LYS A 328 -14.81 -15.82 6.79
N LEU A 329 -15.61 -15.08 6.02
CA LEU A 329 -16.80 -15.61 5.35
C LEU A 329 -16.46 -16.80 4.45
N SER A 330 -15.41 -16.66 3.63
CA SER A 330 -14.95 -17.71 2.72
C SER A 330 -14.51 -18.97 3.50
N ASP A 331 -13.79 -18.81 4.61
CA ASP A 331 -13.40 -19.95 5.47
C ASP A 331 -14.62 -20.67 6.05
N VAL A 332 -15.57 -19.94 6.63
CA VAL A 332 -16.78 -20.51 7.22
C VAL A 332 -17.64 -21.19 6.15
N PHE A 333 -17.81 -20.56 4.98
CA PHE A 333 -18.54 -21.15 3.85
C PHE A 333 -17.92 -22.47 3.37
N ASN A 334 -16.60 -22.51 3.22
CA ASN A 334 -15.88 -23.72 2.80
C ASN A 334 -16.01 -24.85 3.81
N GLN A 335 -16.00 -24.55 5.12
CA GLN A 335 -16.23 -25.55 6.16
C GLN A 335 -17.65 -26.13 6.13
N VAL A 336 -18.67 -25.30 5.88
CA VAL A 336 -20.05 -25.78 5.67
C VAL A 336 -20.14 -26.65 4.43
N LEU A 337 -19.58 -26.20 3.29
CA LEU A 337 -19.62 -26.97 2.05
C LEU A 337 -18.94 -28.35 2.21
N GLY A 338 -17.79 -28.40 2.89
CA GLY A 338 -17.12 -29.65 3.23
C GLY A 338 -18.00 -30.56 4.09
N SER A 339 -18.69 -30.00 5.09
CA SER A 339 -19.60 -30.74 5.96
C SER A 339 -20.86 -31.25 5.23
N ILE A 340 -21.40 -30.49 4.29
CA ILE A 340 -22.51 -30.92 3.41
C ILE A 340 -22.11 -32.17 2.62
N LEU A 341 -20.93 -32.16 2.00
CA LEU A 341 -20.45 -33.31 1.21
C LEU A 341 -20.25 -34.55 2.09
N ARG A 342 -19.69 -34.39 3.29
CA ARG A 342 -19.51 -35.48 4.26
C ARG A 342 -20.86 -36.04 4.73
N TYR A 343 -21.79 -35.16 5.10
CA TYR A 343 -23.13 -35.55 5.54
C TYR A 343 -23.88 -36.34 4.45
N HIS A 344 -23.86 -35.87 3.21
CA HIS A 344 -24.52 -36.58 2.10
C HIS A 344 -23.95 -37.98 1.88
N ARG A 345 -22.62 -38.13 1.91
CA ARG A 345 -21.97 -39.44 1.79
C ARG A 345 -22.47 -40.40 2.89
N LEU A 346 -22.45 -39.96 4.15
CA LEU A 346 -22.88 -40.78 5.27
C LEU A 346 -24.37 -41.15 5.18
N ARG A 347 -25.23 -40.19 4.82
CA ARG A 347 -26.66 -40.43 4.61
C ARG A 347 -26.90 -41.48 3.53
N ASP A 348 -26.17 -41.41 2.43
CA ASP A 348 -26.33 -42.33 1.31
C ASP A 348 -25.86 -43.74 1.68
N GLU A 349 -24.79 -43.88 2.46
CA GLU A 349 -24.34 -45.16 3.03
C GLU A 349 -25.38 -45.76 3.98
N VAL A 350 -25.94 -44.98 4.91
CA VAL A 350 -27.01 -45.43 5.81
C VAL A 350 -28.25 -45.86 5.01
N THR A 351 -28.63 -45.09 4.00
CA THR A 351 -29.79 -45.41 3.16
C THR A 351 -29.57 -46.72 2.41
N GLY A 352 -28.37 -46.95 1.88
CA GLY A 352 -27.99 -48.19 1.20
C GLY A 352 -28.03 -49.44 2.09
N LEU A 353 -27.85 -49.30 3.41
CA LEU A 353 -28.00 -50.40 4.35
C LEU A 353 -29.46 -50.76 4.66
N ILE A 354 -30.39 -49.83 4.45
CA ILE A 354 -31.83 -50.03 4.73
C ILE A 354 -32.54 -50.67 3.52
N THR A 355 -32.04 -50.46 2.30
CA THR A 355 -32.63 -50.98 1.05
C THR A 355 -32.19 -52.41 0.67
N ILE A 356 -31.43 -53.10 1.52
CA ILE A 356 -31.05 -54.53 1.40
C ILE A 356 -31.89 -55.33 2.40
#